data_AF-A0A4Z0YI85-F1
#
_entry.id   AF-A0A4Z0YI85-F1
#
_cell.length_a   1.000
_cell.length_b   1.000
_cell.length_c   1.000
_cell.angle_alpha   90.00
_cell.angle_beta   90.00
_cell.angle_gamma   90.00
#
_symmetry.space_group_name_H-M   'P 1'
#
loop_
_entity.id
_entity.type
_entity.pdbx_description
1 polymer ?
#
loop_
_entity_poly.entity_id
_entity_poly.type
_entity_poly.pdbx_seq_one_letter_code
_entity_poly.pdbx_strand_id
1 'polypeptide(L)'
;MATYTPINLPYFAPAPVPLPTYNEIVALANQASSEILVRKLERDIIKIGEHFVVKYGKEIDFVEGENMLLVRQYTSISTPTLYAMYQHEPSGDKVIIMEYVAGELLHNCYGKLDAEQKASIGAQLRWQLSELRNIPSPGFYGLPDGRPYLAHAWTFKTHVGPFDSASDFLDAYFSAQFSKAGRLGHPKIENLKSQFVELSKNHNAPVFTHADLHAQNIILRKDGSICIIDWESASFCPEYFEFFFNGTYSMASSGLSESDRDPILEYAKMVYLIINVWNTYKAIVSSGRQSRW
;
A
#
# COMPACT_ATOMS: atom_id res chain seq x y z
N MET A 1 25.80 2.59 7.57
CA MET A 1 24.43 3.13 7.50
C MET A 1 24.17 3.45 6.04
N ALA A 2 23.07 2.96 5.47
CA ALA A 2 22.68 3.41 4.13
C ALA A 2 22.23 4.86 4.23
N THR A 3 22.87 5.76 3.49
CA THR A 3 22.48 7.17 3.43
C THR A 3 21.39 7.30 2.37
N TYR A 4 20.13 7.40 2.82
CA TYR A 4 19.05 7.80 1.92
C TYR A 4 19.38 9.17 1.34
N THR A 5 19.28 9.30 0.01
CA THR A 5 19.50 10.58 -0.66
C THR A 5 18.15 11.22 -0.91
N PRO A 6 17.85 12.39 -0.32
CA PRO A 6 16.60 13.10 -0.58
C PRO A 6 16.41 13.35 -2.07
N ILE A 7 15.18 13.13 -2.54
CA ILE A 7 14.82 13.38 -3.93
C ILE A 7 14.55 14.87 -4.11
N ASN A 8 15.23 15.47 -5.09
CA ASN A 8 14.97 16.86 -5.46
C ASN A 8 13.67 16.94 -6.26
N LEU A 9 12.76 17.82 -5.84
CA LEU A 9 11.55 18.16 -6.57
C LEU A 9 11.77 19.46 -7.37
N PRO A 10 11.26 19.56 -8.61
CA PRO A 10 10.53 18.52 -9.32
C PRO A 10 11.44 17.38 -9.80
N TYR A 11 10.94 16.15 -9.72
CA TYR A 11 11.62 14.96 -10.23
C TYR A 11 11.11 14.64 -11.64
N PHE A 12 12.02 14.32 -12.55
CA PHE A 12 11.71 13.84 -13.90
C PHE A 12 12.69 12.74 -14.31
N ALA A 13 12.18 11.70 -14.98
CA ALA A 13 12.96 10.61 -15.53
C ALA A 13 12.58 10.35 -17.00
N PRO A 14 13.44 9.64 -17.77
CA PRO A 14 13.10 9.24 -19.13
C PRO A 14 11.77 8.49 -19.20
N ALA A 15 10.90 8.93 -20.11
CA ALA A 15 9.57 8.37 -20.32
C ALA A 15 9.46 7.79 -21.75
N PRO A 16 8.58 6.78 -21.98
CA PRO A 16 8.44 6.14 -23.29
C PRO A 16 7.87 7.08 -24.36
N VAL A 17 7.12 8.09 -23.95
CA VAL A 17 6.57 9.17 -24.79
C VAL A 17 6.61 10.48 -23.97
N PRO A 18 6.40 11.66 -24.58
CA PRO A 18 6.33 12.91 -23.84
C PRO A 18 5.32 12.85 -22.70
N LEU A 19 5.72 13.36 -21.53
CA LEU A 19 4.85 13.40 -20.36
C LEU A 19 3.69 14.38 -20.57
N PRO A 20 2.47 14.02 -20.13
CA PRO A 20 1.34 14.94 -20.21
C PRO A 20 1.57 16.14 -19.30
N THR A 21 1.24 17.32 -19.79
CA THR A 21 1.24 18.56 -19.01
C THR A 21 0.11 18.56 -17.99
N TYR A 22 0.22 19.39 -16.96
CA TYR A 22 -0.84 19.56 -15.96
C TYR A 22 -2.21 19.90 -16.59
N ASN A 23 -2.24 20.80 -17.56
CA ASN A 23 -3.48 21.19 -18.24
C ASN A 23 -4.09 20.02 -19.04
N GLU A 24 -3.27 19.19 -19.67
CA GLU A 24 -3.73 17.98 -20.35
C GLU A 24 -4.28 16.95 -19.36
N ILE A 25 -3.60 16.75 -18.22
CA ILE A 25 -4.07 15.88 -17.13
C ILE A 25 -5.47 16.31 -16.66
N VAL A 26 -5.65 17.58 -16.34
CA VAL A 26 -6.94 18.12 -15.86
C VAL A 26 -8.00 18.07 -16.96
N ALA A 27 -7.65 18.41 -18.20
CA ALA A 27 -8.59 18.34 -19.32
C ALA A 27 -9.07 16.91 -19.55
N LEU A 28 -8.15 15.93 -19.54
CA LEU A 28 -8.48 14.52 -19.64
C LEU A 28 -9.34 14.08 -18.45
N ALA A 29 -8.99 14.40 -17.20
CA ALA A 29 -9.79 14.00 -16.03
C ALA A 29 -11.27 14.46 -16.10
N ASN A 30 -11.55 15.55 -16.83
CA ASN A 30 -12.90 16.11 -17.00
C ASN A 30 -13.65 15.60 -18.24
N GLN A 31 -13.00 14.82 -19.11
CA GLN A 31 -13.66 14.24 -20.28
C GLN A 31 -14.50 13.01 -19.90
N ALA A 32 -15.64 12.84 -20.57
CA ALA A 32 -16.53 11.71 -20.33
C ALA A 32 -15.92 10.35 -20.74
N SER A 33 -14.99 10.35 -21.70
CA SER A 33 -14.32 9.15 -22.22
C SER A 33 -13.12 8.70 -21.39
N SER A 34 -12.80 9.37 -20.29
CA SER A 34 -11.56 9.14 -19.56
C SER A 34 -11.59 7.90 -18.69
N GLU A 35 -10.49 7.16 -18.72
CA GLU A 35 -10.26 5.99 -17.89
C GLU A 35 -9.85 6.43 -16.47
N ILE A 36 -10.84 6.86 -15.71
CA ILE A 36 -10.67 7.28 -14.32
C ILE A 36 -10.67 6.04 -13.44
N LEU A 37 -9.51 5.78 -12.84
CA LEU A 37 -9.31 4.62 -11.98
C LEU A 37 -9.88 4.89 -10.57
N VAL A 38 -9.68 6.11 -10.05
CA VAL A 38 -10.21 6.57 -8.77
C VAL A 38 -10.54 8.05 -8.86
N ARG A 39 -11.66 8.47 -8.25
CA ARG A 39 -12.04 9.87 -8.06
C ARG A 39 -12.46 10.13 -6.62
N LYS A 40 -11.79 11.08 -5.98
CA LYS A 40 -12.09 11.58 -4.64
C LYS A 40 -12.08 13.11 -4.68
N LEU A 41 -12.68 13.75 -3.66
CA LEU A 41 -12.87 15.20 -3.59
C LEU A 41 -11.62 16.04 -3.92
N GLU A 42 -10.42 15.58 -3.50
CA GLU A 42 -9.15 16.30 -3.71
C GLU A 42 -8.01 15.39 -4.21
N ARG A 43 -8.38 14.26 -4.83
CA ARG A 43 -7.44 13.28 -5.40
C ARG A 43 -8.10 12.52 -6.54
N ASP A 44 -7.47 12.56 -7.70
CA ASP A 44 -7.83 11.74 -8.85
C ASP A 44 -6.69 10.82 -9.26
N ILE A 45 -7.05 9.64 -9.76
CA ILE A 45 -6.13 8.68 -10.38
C ILE A 45 -6.69 8.38 -11.76
N ILE A 46 -5.94 8.75 -12.79
CA ILE A 46 -6.36 8.58 -14.19
C ILE A 46 -5.32 7.81 -14.97
N LYS A 47 -5.79 6.99 -15.91
CA LYS A 47 -4.94 6.40 -16.93
C LYS A 47 -4.91 7.33 -18.14
N ILE A 48 -3.71 7.59 -18.67
CA ILE A 48 -3.49 8.41 -19.86
C ILE A 48 -2.79 7.57 -20.93
N GLY A 49 -3.50 7.33 -22.03
CA GLY A 49 -3.02 6.50 -23.13
C GLY A 49 -2.70 5.08 -22.67
N GLU A 50 -1.65 4.48 -23.25
CA GLU A 50 -1.19 3.13 -22.92
C GLU A 50 -0.01 3.11 -21.95
N HIS A 51 0.48 4.28 -21.54
CA HIS A 51 1.79 4.39 -20.88
C HIS A 51 1.73 4.89 -19.44
N PHE A 52 0.72 5.67 -19.07
CA PHE A 52 0.76 6.43 -17.83
C PHE A 52 -0.44 6.21 -16.93
N VAL A 53 -0.16 6.12 -15.64
CA VAL A 53 -1.10 6.43 -14.55
C VAL A 53 -0.64 7.74 -13.92
N VAL A 54 -1.58 8.66 -13.76
CA VAL A 54 -1.34 9.94 -13.09
C VAL A 54 -2.19 10.02 -11.84
N LYS A 55 -1.53 10.26 -10.71
CA LYS A 55 -2.16 10.64 -9.45
C LYS A 55 -1.99 12.14 -9.28
N TYR A 56 -3.08 12.90 -9.15
CA TYR A 56 -2.98 14.35 -8.94
C TYR A 56 -4.03 14.89 -7.97
N GLY A 57 -3.69 15.98 -7.27
CA GLY A 57 -4.56 16.69 -6.33
C GLY A 57 -3.82 17.19 -5.09
N LYS A 58 -4.52 17.92 -4.22
CA LYS A 58 -3.94 18.52 -2.99
C LYS A 58 -3.56 17.48 -1.94
N GLU A 59 -4.31 16.37 -1.87
CA GLU A 59 -4.13 15.29 -0.90
C GLU A 59 -3.09 14.23 -1.33
N ILE A 60 -2.43 14.41 -2.49
CA ILE A 60 -1.34 13.54 -2.93
C ILE A 60 -0.09 13.79 -2.07
N ASP A 61 0.59 12.74 -1.63
CA ASP A 61 1.90 12.83 -0.97
C ASP A 61 2.97 12.20 -1.87
N PHE A 62 4.15 12.80 -1.96
CA PHE A 62 5.25 12.29 -2.79
C PHE A 62 5.93 11.05 -2.19
N VAL A 63 5.60 10.69 -0.95
CA VAL A 63 6.05 9.45 -0.29
C VAL A 63 5.91 8.21 -1.18
N GLU A 64 4.84 8.11 -1.96
CA GLU A 64 4.67 6.97 -2.88
C GLU A 64 5.80 6.85 -3.90
N GLY A 65 6.11 7.93 -4.61
CA GLY A 65 7.17 7.91 -5.62
C GLY A 65 8.56 7.81 -4.99
N GLU A 66 8.76 8.42 -3.82
CA GLU A 66 10.00 8.28 -3.04
C GLU A 66 10.24 6.82 -2.63
N ASN A 67 9.21 6.12 -2.14
CA ASN A 67 9.27 4.71 -1.81
C ASN A 67 9.53 3.84 -3.05
N MET A 68 8.89 4.13 -4.19
CA MET A 68 9.15 3.41 -5.45
C MET A 68 10.61 3.53 -5.89
N LEU A 69 11.20 4.73 -5.75
CA LEU A 69 12.61 4.98 -6.09
C LEU A 69 13.56 4.25 -5.14
N LEU A 70 13.26 4.22 -3.84
CA LEU A 70 14.02 3.40 -2.88
C LEU A 70 13.99 1.91 -3.26
N VAL A 71 12.81 1.36 -3.50
CA VAL A 71 12.65 -0.06 -3.85
C VAL A 71 13.45 -0.40 -5.10
N ARG A 72 13.41 0.46 -6.12
CA ARG A 72 14.15 0.28 -7.37
C ARG A 72 15.66 0.44 -7.21
N GLN A 73 16.11 1.24 -6.24
CA GLN A 73 17.53 1.40 -5.94
C GLN A 73 18.13 0.12 -5.35
N TYR A 74 17.40 -0.59 -4.50
CA TYR A 74 17.95 -1.71 -3.72
C TYR A 74 17.51 -3.10 -4.19
N THR A 75 16.47 -3.19 -5.02
CA THR A 75 15.88 -4.47 -5.39
C THR A 75 15.56 -4.54 -6.88
N SER A 76 15.30 -5.74 -7.36
CA SER A 76 14.80 -6.00 -8.72
C SER A 76 13.32 -6.39 -8.74
N ILE A 77 12.58 -6.13 -7.66
CA ILE A 77 11.15 -6.47 -7.61
C ILE A 77 10.37 -5.58 -8.58
N SER A 78 9.21 -6.07 -9.01
CA SER A 78 8.40 -5.35 -9.97
C SER A 78 7.58 -4.25 -9.29
N THR A 79 7.93 -3.00 -9.58
CA THR A 79 7.15 -1.79 -9.29
C THR A 79 6.87 -1.01 -10.58
N PRO A 80 5.82 -0.17 -10.63
CA PRO A 80 5.67 0.78 -11.74
C PRO A 80 6.91 1.67 -11.85
N THR A 81 7.29 2.02 -13.07
CA THR A 81 8.36 3.00 -13.28
C THR A 81 7.84 4.41 -12.99
N LEU A 82 8.50 5.15 -12.09
CA LEU A 82 8.16 6.54 -11.79
C LEU A 82 8.80 7.47 -12.85
N TYR A 83 7.98 8.33 -13.46
CA TYR A 83 8.44 9.27 -14.49
C TYR A 83 8.49 10.72 -14.03
N ALA A 84 7.56 11.16 -13.18
CA ALA A 84 7.59 12.53 -12.66
C ALA A 84 6.94 12.66 -11.27
N MET A 85 7.47 13.61 -10.50
CA MET A 85 6.82 14.14 -9.28
C MET A 85 7.03 15.65 -9.23
N TYR A 86 5.95 16.43 -9.16
CA TYR A 86 6.04 17.88 -9.05
C TYR A 86 4.78 18.50 -8.46
N GLN A 87 4.92 19.71 -7.93
CA GLN A 87 3.78 20.55 -7.54
C GLN A 87 3.47 21.55 -8.65
N HIS A 88 2.21 21.65 -9.02
CA HIS A 88 1.75 22.67 -9.94
C HIS A 88 1.47 23.96 -9.16
N GLU A 89 2.42 24.91 -9.20
CA GLU A 89 2.38 26.15 -8.40
C GLU A 89 1.04 26.91 -8.44
N PRO A 90 0.38 27.13 -9.61
CA PRO A 90 -0.86 27.90 -9.65
C PRO A 90 -2.03 27.29 -8.88
N SER A 91 -2.15 25.95 -8.83
CA SER A 91 -3.26 25.29 -8.13
C SER A 91 -2.86 24.70 -6.78
N GLY A 92 -1.55 24.52 -6.56
CA GLY A 92 -0.99 23.82 -5.42
C GLY A 92 -1.11 22.29 -5.50
N ASP A 93 -1.65 21.74 -6.59
CA ASP A 93 -1.83 20.29 -6.74
C ASP A 93 -0.50 19.59 -6.89
N LYS A 94 -0.36 18.46 -6.20
CA LYS A 94 0.79 17.57 -6.33
C LYS A 94 0.47 16.54 -7.41
N VAL A 95 1.45 16.22 -8.26
CA VAL A 95 1.30 15.33 -9.41
C VAL A 95 2.37 14.25 -9.36
N ILE A 96 1.95 12.99 -9.48
CA ILE A 96 2.82 11.82 -9.66
C ILE A 96 2.44 11.17 -10.99
N ILE A 97 3.41 11.04 -11.90
CA ILE A 97 3.25 10.34 -13.19
C ILE A 97 4.11 9.09 -13.16
N MET A 98 3.50 7.93 -13.39
CA MET A 98 4.15 6.64 -13.37
C MET A 98 3.64 5.72 -14.47
N GLU A 99 4.31 4.59 -14.67
CA GLU A 99 3.94 3.55 -15.62
C GLU A 99 2.52 3.03 -15.39
N TYR A 100 1.73 3.02 -16.46
CA TYR A 100 0.57 2.15 -16.53
C TYR A 100 1.03 0.71 -16.75
N VAL A 101 0.93 -0.10 -15.70
CA VAL A 101 1.28 -1.51 -15.77
C VAL A 101 0.12 -2.28 -16.42
N ALA A 102 0.32 -2.74 -17.65
CA ALA A 102 -0.68 -3.53 -18.36
C ALA A 102 -0.88 -4.91 -17.71
N GLY A 103 -2.10 -5.18 -17.27
CA GLY A 103 -2.48 -6.45 -16.65
C GLY A 103 -3.89 -6.39 -16.05
N GLU A 104 -4.27 -7.43 -15.31
CA GLU A 104 -5.51 -7.47 -14.54
C GLU A 104 -5.16 -7.40 -13.05
N LEU A 105 -5.89 -6.60 -12.27
CA LEU A 105 -5.76 -6.62 -10.81
C LEU A 105 -5.97 -8.05 -10.31
N LEU A 106 -5.11 -8.50 -9.39
CA LEU A 106 -5.20 -9.85 -8.84
C LEU A 106 -6.57 -10.08 -8.22
N HIS A 107 -7.14 -9.07 -7.57
CA HIS A 107 -8.53 -9.02 -7.13
C HIS A 107 -9.50 -9.48 -8.25
N ASN A 108 -9.42 -8.93 -9.45
CA ASN A 108 -10.38 -9.26 -10.51
C ASN A 108 -10.19 -10.67 -11.11
N CYS A 109 -8.94 -11.16 -11.20
CA CYS A 109 -8.64 -12.42 -11.88
C CYS A 109 -8.47 -13.63 -10.94
N TYR A 110 -8.23 -13.45 -9.64
CA TYR A 110 -7.81 -14.55 -8.75
C TYR A 110 -8.77 -15.74 -8.72
N GLY A 111 -10.08 -15.48 -8.83
CA GLY A 111 -11.11 -16.53 -8.87
C GLY A 111 -11.02 -17.43 -10.10
N LYS A 112 -10.44 -16.94 -11.20
CA LYS A 112 -10.29 -17.63 -12.48
C LYS A 112 -8.98 -18.43 -12.56
N LEU A 113 -8.05 -18.19 -11.64
CA LEU A 113 -6.72 -18.84 -11.65
C LEU A 113 -6.79 -20.28 -11.14
N ASP A 114 -6.03 -21.16 -11.79
CA ASP A 114 -5.84 -22.53 -11.33
C ASP A 114 -4.87 -22.61 -10.14
N ALA A 115 -4.65 -23.84 -9.64
CA ALA A 115 -3.80 -24.06 -8.47
C ALA A 115 -2.31 -23.77 -8.75
N GLU A 116 -1.83 -24.01 -9.96
CA GLU A 116 -0.44 -23.80 -10.37
C GLU A 116 -0.13 -22.31 -10.47
N GLN A 117 -1.02 -21.55 -11.12
CA GLN A 117 -0.94 -20.09 -11.20
C GLN A 117 -0.96 -19.44 -9.81
N LYS A 118 -1.84 -19.90 -8.91
CA LYS A 118 -1.88 -19.42 -7.52
C LYS A 118 -0.60 -19.75 -6.76
N ALA A 119 -0.04 -20.94 -6.95
CA ALA A 119 1.24 -21.31 -6.34
C ALA A 119 2.39 -20.46 -6.86
N SER A 120 2.45 -20.20 -8.18
CA SER A 120 3.44 -19.32 -8.81
C SER A 120 3.37 -17.89 -8.26
N ILE A 121 2.16 -17.31 -8.17
CA ILE A 121 1.95 -15.98 -7.58
C ILE A 121 2.40 -15.95 -6.12
N GLY A 122 2.08 -16.98 -5.33
CA GLY A 122 2.53 -17.09 -3.95
C GLY A 122 4.06 -17.17 -3.82
N ALA A 123 4.73 -17.86 -4.73
CA ALA A 123 6.19 -17.93 -4.79
C ALA A 123 6.81 -16.57 -5.15
N GLN A 124 6.26 -15.88 -6.16
CA GLN A 124 6.70 -14.54 -6.55
C GLN A 124 6.52 -13.52 -5.41
N LEU A 125 5.37 -13.52 -4.73
CA LEU A 125 5.13 -12.65 -3.57
C LEU A 125 6.13 -12.90 -2.45
N ARG A 126 6.40 -14.17 -2.13
CA ARG A 126 7.39 -14.54 -1.11
C ARG A 126 8.77 -13.99 -1.46
N TRP A 127 9.18 -14.15 -2.72
CA TRP A 127 10.47 -13.63 -3.19
C TRP A 127 10.52 -12.10 -3.12
N GLN A 128 9.51 -11.40 -3.64
CA GLN A 128 9.49 -9.92 -3.59
C GLN A 128 9.50 -9.38 -2.16
N LEU A 129 8.75 -10.01 -1.24
CA LEU A 129 8.77 -9.64 0.18
C LEU A 129 10.13 -9.90 0.84
N SER A 130 10.82 -10.99 0.47
CA SER A 130 12.18 -11.23 0.97
C SER A 130 13.18 -10.18 0.47
N GLU A 131 13.06 -9.75 -0.78
CA GLU A 131 13.90 -8.69 -1.35
C GLU A 131 13.65 -7.34 -0.67
N LEU A 132 12.39 -6.98 -0.41
CA LEU A 132 12.04 -5.76 0.34
C LEU A 132 12.67 -5.74 1.73
N ARG A 133 12.66 -6.88 2.43
CA ARG A 133 13.26 -7.01 3.76
C ARG A 133 14.78 -6.92 3.76
N ASN A 134 15.41 -7.16 2.62
CA ASN A 134 16.86 -7.01 2.44
C ASN A 134 17.28 -5.55 2.20
N ILE A 135 16.33 -4.62 2.01
CA ILE A 135 16.65 -3.19 1.93
C ILE A 135 17.29 -2.75 3.25
N PRO A 136 18.48 -2.12 3.23
CA PRO A 136 19.19 -1.76 4.44
C PRO A 136 18.35 -0.88 5.37
N SER A 137 18.18 -1.36 6.60
CA SER A 137 17.47 -0.62 7.64
C SER A 137 18.26 0.63 8.06
N PRO A 138 17.57 1.78 8.24
CA PRO A 138 18.21 2.98 8.79
C PRO A 138 18.28 2.94 10.32
N GLY A 139 17.73 1.90 10.97
CA GLY A 139 17.78 1.71 12.42
C GLY A 139 16.63 2.37 13.20
N PHE A 140 15.68 3.01 12.53
CA PHE A 140 14.48 3.61 13.12
C PHE A 140 13.22 3.19 12.33
N TYR A 141 12.06 3.34 12.96
CA TYR A 141 10.74 3.07 12.38
C TYR A 141 10.15 4.37 11.82
N GLY A 142 9.81 4.39 10.53
CA GLY A 142 9.41 5.62 9.84
C GLY A 142 9.64 5.59 8.33
N LEU A 143 9.64 6.77 7.71
CA LEU A 143 9.97 6.91 6.30
C LEU A 143 11.48 6.79 6.06
N PRO A 144 11.92 6.36 4.86
CA PRO A 144 13.33 6.06 4.58
C PRO A 144 14.35 7.16 4.88
N ASP A 145 13.91 8.42 4.87
CA ASP A 145 14.75 9.60 5.07
C ASP A 145 14.75 10.17 6.49
N GLY A 146 14.15 9.44 7.44
CA GLY A 146 14.00 9.90 8.83
C GLY A 146 12.78 10.77 9.05
N ARG A 147 11.95 11.01 8.04
CA ARG A 147 10.64 11.64 8.28
C ARG A 147 9.72 10.72 9.09
N PRO A 148 8.74 11.31 9.79
CA PRO A 148 7.74 10.55 10.51
C PRO A 148 7.00 9.55 9.61
N TYR A 149 6.58 8.42 10.16
CA TYR A 149 5.69 7.47 9.51
C TYR A 149 4.38 8.16 9.10
N LEU A 150 3.93 7.92 7.86
CA LEU A 150 2.65 8.38 7.38
C LEU A 150 1.54 7.41 7.82
N ALA A 151 0.92 7.70 8.97
CA ALA A 151 -0.17 6.89 9.47
C ALA A 151 -1.44 7.13 8.65
N HIS A 152 -1.81 6.15 7.84
CA HIS A 152 -3.06 6.11 7.09
C HIS A 152 -4.20 5.64 8.00
N ALA A 153 -4.91 6.60 8.58
CA ALA A 153 -6.21 6.33 9.19
C ALA A 153 -7.33 6.46 8.16
N TRP A 154 -8.45 5.77 8.39
CA TRP A 154 -9.60 5.72 7.48
C TRP A 154 -10.11 7.08 7.00
N THR A 155 -9.90 8.14 7.79
CA THR A 155 -10.42 9.49 7.51
C THR A 155 -9.33 10.56 7.42
N PHE A 156 -8.05 10.23 7.59
CA PHE A 156 -6.97 11.21 7.62
C PHE A 156 -5.60 10.55 7.56
N LYS A 157 -4.62 11.28 7.05
CA LYS A 157 -3.21 10.93 7.12
C LYS A 157 -2.54 11.80 8.19
N THR A 158 -1.78 11.19 9.08
CA THR A 158 -1.00 11.93 10.09
C THR A 158 0.43 11.43 10.12
N HIS A 159 1.37 12.36 10.12
CA HIS A 159 2.78 12.07 10.33
C HIS A 159 3.05 11.84 11.83
N VAL A 160 3.61 10.68 12.18
CA VAL A 160 3.97 10.31 13.57
C VAL A 160 5.36 9.68 13.63
N GLY A 161 6.16 10.05 14.64
CA GLY A 161 7.55 9.58 14.78
C GLY A 161 8.57 10.51 14.10
N PRO A 162 9.72 9.99 13.58
CA PRO A 162 10.13 8.57 13.58
C PRO A 162 10.33 7.99 14.99
N PHE A 163 10.53 6.69 15.10
CA PHE A 163 10.67 6.00 16.40
C PHE A 163 11.93 5.15 16.49
N ASP A 164 12.53 5.10 17.67
CA ASP A 164 13.68 4.24 17.95
C ASP A 164 13.25 2.82 18.42
N SER A 165 11.96 2.64 18.73
CA SER A 165 11.43 1.37 19.21
C SER A 165 10.15 0.96 18.48
N ALA A 166 9.98 -0.35 18.27
CA ALA A 166 8.75 -0.91 17.73
C ALA A 166 7.54 -0.62 18.62
N SER A 167 7.75 -0.55 19.94
CA SER A 167 6.69 -0.23 20.90
C SER A 167 6.13 1.15 20.65
N ASP A 168 6.97 2.18 20.56
CA ASP A 168 6.52 3.56 20.34
C ASP A 168 5.85 3.73 18.97
N PHE A 169 6.39 3.04 17.95
CA PHE A 169 5.80 2.99 16.62
C PHE A 169 4.39 2.37 16.65
N LEU A 170 4.22 1.22 17.32
CA LEU A 170 2.92 0.57 17.45
C LEU A 170 1.94 1.44 18.23
N ASP A 171 2.38 2.05 19.33
CA ASP A 171 1.57 2.99 20.12
C ASP A 171 1.01 4.12 19.25
N ALA A 172 1.86 4.73 18.42
CA ALA A 172 1.44 5.77 17.50
C ALA A 172 0.52 5.26 16.39
N TYR A 173 0.82 4.09 15.80
CA TYR A 173 -0.02 3.46 14.79
C TYR A 173 -1.45 3.19 15.32
N PHE A 174 -1.56 2.54 16.48
CA PHE A 174 -2.85 2.20 17.07
C PHE A 174 -3.61 3.48 17.47
N SER A 175 -2.91 4.48 18.00
CA SER A 175 -3.50 5.77 18.32
C SER A 175 -4.06 6.46 17.07
N ALA A 176 -3.30 6.49 15.97
CA ALA A 176 -3.76 7.06 14.71
C ALA A 176 -4.97 6.31 14.15
N GLN A 177 -4.96 4.97 14.17
CA GLN A 177 -6.04 4.17 13.60
C GLN A 177 -7.35 4.21 14.39
N PHE A 178 -7.28 4.25 15.73
CA PHE A 178 -8.45 3.99 16.58
C PHE A 178 -8.94 5.20 17.38
N SER A 179 -8.17 6.30 17.46
CA SER A 179 -8.56 7.50 18.22
C SER A 179 -9.85 8.14 17.71
N LYS A 180 -9.93 8.47 16.41
CA LYS A 180 -11.14 9.10 15.83
C LYS A 180 -12.35 8.18 15.78
N ALA A 181 -12.13 6.87 15.78
CA ALA A 181 -13.21 5.89 15.91
C ALA A 181 -13.72 5.76 17.35
N GLY A 182 -13.13 6.46 18.34
CA GLY A 182 -13.46 6.33 19.75
C GLY A 182 -13.16 4.95 20.33
N ARG A 183 -12.19 4.23 19.74
CA ARG A 183 -11.86 2.83 20.08
C ARG A 183 -10.55 2.67 20.83
N LEU A 184 -9.82 3.77 21.07
CA LEU A 184 -8.62 3.74 21.89
C LEU A 184 -8.97 3.27 23.31
N GLY A 185 -8.15 2.40 23.90
CA GLY A 185 -8.43 1.79 25.21
C GLY A 185 -9.45 0.65 25.19
N HIS A 186 -10.04 0.29 24.03
CA HIS A 186 -10.93 -0.86 23.95
C HIS A 186 -10.15 -2.16 24.24
N PRO A 187 -10.63 -3.07 25.11
CA PRO A 187 -9.84 -4.24 25.55
C PRO A 187 -9.29 -5.11 24.41
N LYS A 188 -10.07 -5.32 23.34
CA LYS A 188 -9.59 -6.07 22.16
C LYS A 188 -8.47 -5.36 21.39
N ILE A 189 -8.48 -4.03 21.37
CA ILE A 189 -7.44 -3.23 20.71
C ILE A 189 -6.18 -3.22 21.56
N GLU A 190 -6.30 -3.03 22.87
CA GLU A 190 -5.17 -3.08 23.81
C GLU A 190 -4.54 -4.48 23.87
N ASN A 191 -5.36 -5.54 23.83
CA ASN A 191 -4.87 -6.92 23.77
C ASN A 191 -4.11 -7.17 22.45
N LEU A 192 -4.66 -6.73 21.32
CA LEU A 192 -4.01 -6.85 20.01
C LEU A 192 -2.67 -6.10 19.99
N LYS A 193 -2.67 -4.85 20.44
CA LYS A 193 -1.46 -4.03 20.59
C LYS A 193 -0.42 -4.73 21.45
N SER A 194 -0.81 -5.28 22.60
CA SER A 194 0.09 -5.99 23.51
C SER A 194 0.73 -7.22 22.87
N GLN A 195 -0.04 -8.01 22.10
CA GLN A 195 0.50 -9.14 21.34
C GLN A 195 1.57 -8.70 20.31
N PHE A 196 1.34 -7.58 19.62
CA PHE A 196 2.32 -7.06 18.67
C PHE A 196 3.56 -6.48 19.33
N VAL A 197 3.41 -5.80 20.47
CA VAL A 197 4.55 -5.35 21.28
C VAL A 197 5.36 -6.56 21.76
N GLU A 198 4.71 -7.63 22.21
CA GLU A 198 5.39 -8.85 22.62
C GLU A 198 6.15 -9.50 21.45
N LEU A 199 5.52 -9.62 20.28
CA LEU A 199 6.18 -10.10 19.06
C LEU A 199 7.42 -9.25 18.73
N SER A 200 7.30 -7.93 18.83
CA SER A 200 8.40 -7.00 18.53
C SER A 200 9.68 -7.25 19.30
N LYS A 201 9.60 -7.80 20.53
CA LYS A 201 10.76 -8.08 21.37
C LYS A 201 11.72 -9.11 20.76
N ASN A 202 11.24 -9.94 19.83
CA ASN A 202 12.04 -10.94 19.14
C ASN A 202 12.61 -10.44 17.80
N HIS A 203 12.27 -9.21 17.37
CA HIS A 203 12.67 -8.64 16.08
C HIS A 203 13.35 -7.28 16.31
N ASN A 204 14.67 -7.25 16.20
CA ASN A 204 15.47 -6.13 16.69
C ASN A 204 15.70 -5.00 15.68
N ALA A 205 15.24 -5.12 14.43
CA ALA A 205 15.46 -4.11 13.40
C ALA A 205 14.20 -3.85 12.57
N PRO A 206 13.91 -2.58 12.23
CA PRO A 206 12.87 -2.26 11.28
C PRO A 206 13.25 -2.74 9.88
N VAL A 207 12.28 -3.25 9.13
CA VAL A 207 12.44 -3.69 7.74
C VAL A 207 11.53 -2.88 6.84
N PHE A 208 11.95 -2.67 5.59
CA PHE A 208 11.11 -1.98 4.63
C PHE A 208 9.90 -2.84 4.26
N THR A 209 8.71 -2.27 4.39
CA THR A 209 7.43 -2.96 4.34
C THR A 209 6.49 -2.18 3.41
N HIS A 210 5.70 -2.86 2.57
CA HIS A 210 4.72 -2.19 1.70
C HIS A 210 3.61 -1.54 2.53
N ALA A 211 3.21 -2.21 3.62
CA ALA A 211 2.29 -1.68 4.62
C ALA A 211 0.87 -1.38 4.09
N ASP A 212 0.51 -2.01 2.96
CA ASP A 212 -0.85 -2.03 2.38
C ASP A 212 -0.98 -3.13 1.31
N LEU A 213 -0.36 -4.29 1.53
CA LEU A 213 -0.31 -5.33 0.51
C LEU A 213 -1.61 -6.15 0.51
N HIS A 214 -2.46 -5.94 -0.50
CA HIS A 214 -3.64 -6.76 -0.76
C HIS A 214 -3.88 -6.95 -2.26
N ALA A 215 -4.83 -7.80 -2.65
CA ALA A 215 -5.03 -8.20 -4.04
C ALA A 215 -5.42 -7.06 -5.02
N GLN A 216 -5.85 -5.89 -4.52
CA GLN A 216 -6.09 -4.71 -5.37
C GLN A 216 -4.81 -3.90 -5.62
N ASN A 217 -3.76 -4.14 -4.83
CA ASN A 217 -2.45 -3.53 -4.98
C ASN A 217 -1.45 -4.48 -5.69
N ILE A 218 -1.98 -5.51 -6.36
CA ILE A 218 -1.20 -6.46 -7.15
C ILE A 218 -1.80 -6.55 -8.55
N ILE A 219 -0.99 -6.32 -9.59
CA ILE A 219 -1.36 -6.55 -10.99
C ILE A 219 -0.73 -7.85 -11.47
N LEU A 220 -1.52 -8.73 -12.07
CA LEU A 220 -1.05 -9.91 -12.80
C LEU A 220 -0.90 -9.55 -14.28
N ARG A 221 0.33 -9.63 -14.80
CA ARG A 221 0.64 -9.40 -16.21
C ARG A 221 0.26 -10.63 -17.05
N LYS A 222 0.15 -10.44 -18.36
CA LYS A 222 -0.15 -11.52 -19.32
C LYS A 222 0.90 -12.63 -19.33
N ASP A 223 2.15 -12.31 -19.00
CA ASP A 223 3.25 -13.28 -18.89
C ASP A 223 3.26 -14.07 -17.57
N GLY A 224 2.31 -13.81 -16.68
CA GLY A 224 2.20 -14.46 -15.37
C GLY A 224 3.05 -13.82 -14.26
N SER A 225 3.81 -12.76 -14.56
CA SER A 225 4.54 -12.00 -13.55
C SER A 225 3.60 -11.07 -12.78
N ILE A 226 3.92 -10.82 -11.51
CA ILE A 226 3.18 -9.87 -10.66
C ILE A 226 3.92 -8.53 -10.52
N CYS A 227 3.16 -7.44 -10.41
CA CYS A 227 3.63 -6.11 -10.06
C CYS A 227 2.91 -5.59 -8.83
N ILE A 228 3.65 -5.09 -7.86
CA ILE A 228 3.08 -4.46 -6.65
C ILE A 228 2.97 -2.96 -6.88
N ILE A 229 1.80 -2.39 -6.60
CA ILE A 229 1.47 -0.97 -6.80
C ILE A 229 1.01 -0.33 -5.49
N ASP A 230 0.87 1.00 -5.49
CA ASP A 230 0.36 1.79 -4.36
C ASP A 230 1.29 1.80 -3.13
N TRP A 231 2.50 2.33 -3.33
CA TRP A 231 3.57 2.38 -2.33
C TRP A 231 3.42 3.52 -1.31
N GLU A 232 2.25 4.16 -1.20
CA GLU A 232 2.04 5.35 -0.37
C GLU A 232 2.10 5.09 1.15
N SER A 233 1.94 3.84 1.56
CA SER A 233 2.03 3.39 2.96
C SER A 233 3.40 2.81 3.32
N ALA A 234 4.25 2.58 2.33
CA ALA A 234 5.48 1.84 2.52
C ALA A 234 6.45 2.59 3.44
N SER A 235 7.07 1.86 4.35
CA SER A 235 7.88 2.43 5.43
C SER A 235 8.72 1.36 6.12
N PHE A 236 9.68 1.81 6.93
CA PHE A 236 10.44 0.97 7.83
C PHE A 236 9.59 0.65 9.07
N CYS A 237 9.19 -0.61 9.17
CA CYS A 237 8.22 -1.10 10.14
C CYS A 237 8.74 -2.39 10.81
N PRO A 238 8.08 -2.89 11.87
CA PRO A 238 8.38 -4.23 12.36
C PRO A 238 8.19 -5.29 11.27
N GLU A 239 8.95 -6.40 11.30
CA GLU A 239 8.92 -7.43 10.24
C GLU A 239 7.53 -8.02 9.98
N TYR A 240 6.72 -8.11 11.03
CA TYR A 240 5.34 -8.59 10.98
C TYR A 240 4.34 -7.48 10.62
N PHE A 241 4.76 -6.30 10.19
CA PHE A 241 3.82 -5.20 9.97
C PHE A 241 3.01 -5.36 8.67
N GLU A 242 3.62 -5.91 7.61
CA GLU A 242 2.92 -6.33 6.37
C GLU A 242 1.72 -7.23 6.68
N PHE A 243 1.90 -8.00 7.75
CA PHE A 243 1.03 -9.05 8.20
C PHE A 243 -0.13 -8.52 9.06
N PHE A 244 0.04 -7.32 9.60
CA PHE A 244 -0.82 -6.69 10.58
C PHE A 244 -1.80 -5.69 9.94
N PHE A 245 -1.33 -4.91 8.96
CA PHE A 245 -2.11 -3.83 8.35
C PHE A 245 -3.47 -4.29 7.79
N ASN A 246 -3.51 -5.45 7.14
CA ASN A 246 -4.76 -6.04 6.63
C ASN A 246 -5.75 -6.46 7.74
N GLY A 247 -5.23 -6.94 8.88
CA GLY A 247 -6.05 -7.41 9.99
C GLY A 247 -6.72 -6.27 10.76
N THR A 248 -5.98 -5.20 11.05
CA THR A 248 -6.53 -3.99 11.67
C THR A 248 -7.47 -3.24 10.75
N TYR A 249 -7.20 -3.20 9.44
CA TYR A 249 -8.11 -2.62 8.46
C TYR A 249 -9.49 -3.29 8.51
N SER A 250 -9.54 -4.63 8.57
CA SER A 250 -10.79 -5.38 8.73
C SER A 250 -11.50 -5.11 10.06
N MET A 251 -10.76 -4.88 11.15
CA MET A 251 -11.34 -4.60 12.48
C MET A 251 -11.84 -3.15 12.64
N ALA A 252 -11.17 -2.20 12.00
CA ALA A 252 -11.56 -0.79 11.98
C ALA A 252 -12.79 -0.58 11.08
N SER A 253 -12.83 -1.20 9.90
CA SER A 253 -13.92 -1.07 8.94
C SER A 253 -15.22 -1.80 9.33
N SER A 254 -15.14 -2.83 10.17
CA SER A 254 -16.29 -3.69 10.52
C SER A 254 -17.05 -3.32 11.80
N GLY A 255 -16.68 -2.24 12.50
CA GLY A 255 -17.58 -1.76 13.55
C GLY A 255 -17.59 -2.52 14.90
N LEU A 256 -16.75 -3.56 15.15
CA LEU A 256 -16.55 -4.39 16.40
C LEU A 256 -17.10 -5.86 16.30
N SER A 257 -16.54 -6.76 17.13
CA SER A 257 -16.85 -8.21 17.41
C SER A 257 -16.31 -9.24 16.39
N GLU A 258 -15.77 -10.45 16.68
CA GLU A 258 -15.67 -11.47 17.76
C GLU A 258 -16.25 -12.81 17.29
N SER A 259 -15.39 -13.63 16.68
CA SER A 259 -15.36 -15.08 16.84
C SER A 259 -14.08 -15.65 16.20
N ASP A 260 -13.37 -16.45 17.01
CA ASP A 260 -12.34 -17.42 16.63
C ASP A 260 -11.05 -16.95 15.93
N ARG A 261 -9.92 -16.97 16.68
CA ARG A 261 -8.81 -17.92 16.46
C ARG A 261 -7.64 -17.74 17.46
N ASP A 262 -7.28 -18.88 18.04
CA ASP A 262 -6.16 -19.28 18.93
C ASP A 262 -4.77 -18.68 18.61
N PRO A 263 -3.75 -18.74 19.50
CA PRO A 263 -2.53 -17.96 19.44
C PRO A 263 -1.47 -18.54 18.48
N ILE A 264 -0.41 -17.76 18.37
CA ILE A 264 0.63 -17.74 17.35
C ILE A 264 1.53 -18.99 17.38
N LEU A 265 1.61 -19.69 16.24
CA LEU A 265 2.75 -20.50 15.82
C LEU A 265 2.49 -21.03 14.39
N GLU A 266 3.24 -20.75 13.33
CA GLU A 266 4.22 -19.74 12.91
C GLU A 266 3.84 -19.51 11.42
N TYR A 267 3.86 -18.30 10.84
CA TYR A 267 3.52 -18.07 9.40
C TYR A 267 2.07 -18.42 8.91
N ALA A 268 1.39 -19.44 9.44
CA ALA A 268 0.38 -20.18 8.68
C ALA A 268 -1.04 -19.56 8.61
N LYS A 269 -1.38 -18.66 9.54
CA LYS A 269 -2.66 -17.91 9.53
C LYS A 269 -2.60 -16.65 8.66
N MET A 270 -1.39 -16.11 8.49
CA MET A 270 -1.10 -14.82 7.91
C MET A 270 -1.66 -14.70 6.47
N VAL A 271 -1.44 -15.77 5.72
CA VAL A 271 -1.83 -16.01 4.33
C VAL A 271 -3.28 -16.53 4.21
N TYR A 272 -3.79 -17.19 5.24
CA TYR A 272 -5.12 -17.80 5.28
C TYR A 272 -6.25 -16.75 5.43
N LEU A 273 -5.97 -15.57 5.99
CA LEU A 273 -6.96 -14.51 6.21
C LEU A 273 -7.16 -13.61 4.97
N ILE A 274 -6.09 -13.31 4.21
CA ILE A 274 -6.18 -12.68 2.86
C ILE A 274 -7.06 -13.55 1.94
N ILE A 275 -6.96 -14.87 2.08
CA ILE A 275 -7.79 -15.88 1.42
C ILE A 275 -9.28 -15.80 1.85
N ASN A 276 -9.61 -15.52 3.11
CA ASN A 276 -11.01 -15.48 3.57
C ASN A 276 -11.72 -14.13 3.35
N VAL A 277 -11.01 -13.00 3.47
CA VAL A 277 -11.57 -11.66 3.21
C VAL A 277 -11.92 -11.48 1.73
N TRP A 278 -11.15 -12.09 0.84
CA TRP A 278 -11.49 -12.20 -0.58
C TRP A 278 -12.77 -13.03 -0.84
N ASN A 279 -13.01 -14.05 -0.02
CA ASN A 279 -14.14 -14.96 -0.18
C ASN A 279 -15.45 -14.38 0.38
N THR A 280 -15.44 -13.52 1.41
CA THR A 280 -16.66 -12.84 1.93
C THR A 280 -17.10 -11.66 1.04
N TYR A 281 -16.17 -10.97 0.38
CA TYR A 281 -16.49 -9.94 -0.63
C TYR A 281 -17.26 -10.51 -1.84
N LYS A 282 -16.87 -11.70 -2.33
CA LYS A 282 -17.60 -12.46 -3.37
C LYS A 282 -19.03 -12.84 -2.97
N ALA A 283 -19.29 -13.07 -1.67
CA ALA A 283 -20.60 -13.52 -1.19
C ALA A 283 -21.64 -12.38 -1.05
N ILE A 284 -21.20 -11.15 -0.77
CA ILE A 284 -22.09 -9.99 -0.59
C ILE A 284 -22.37 -9.29 -1.93
N VAL A 285 -21.46 -9.34 -2.90
CA VAL A 285 -21.74 -8.90 -4.28
C VAL A 285 -22.74 -9.86 -4.98
N SER A 286 -22.78 -11.14 -4.58
CA SER A 286 -23.77 -12.14 -5.05
C SER A 286 -25.15 -12.08 -4.39
N SER A 287 -25.42 -11.17 -3.45
CA SER A 287 -26.76 -11.01 -2.84
C SER A 287 -27.59 -9.86 -3.45
N GLY A 288 -27.12 -9.26 -4.54
CA GLY A 288 -27.95 -8.44 -5.43
C GLY A 288 -28.96 -9.29 -6.20
N ARG A 289 -30.21 -9.35 -5.71
CA ARG A 289 -31.36 -9.82 -6.49
C ARG A 289 -31.46 -9.12 -7.85
N GLN A 290 -31.77 -9.95 -8.86
CA GLN A 290 -32.29 -9.73 -10.23
C GLN A 290 -31.23 -10.09 -11.31
N SER A 291 -31.43 -11.04 -12.23
CA SER A 291 -32.56 -11.88 -12.63
C SER A 291 -32.08 -13.02 -13.56
N ARG A 292 -32.72 -14.20 -13.50
CA ARG A 292 -32.87 -15.31 -14.49
C ARG A 292 -31.89 -15.30 -15.69
N TRP A 293 -31.08 -16.34 -15.95
CA TRP A 293 -31.39 -17.75 -16.19
C TRP A 293 -30.14 -18.61 -16.00
#